data_AF-A0A1M2VLE8-F1
#
_entry.id   AF-A0A1M2VLE8-F1
#
_cell.length_a   1.000
_cell.length_b   1.000
_cell.length_c   1.000
_cell.angle_alpha   90.00
_cell.angle_beta   90.00
_cell.angle_gamma   90.00
#
_symmetry.space_group_name_H-M   'P 1'
#
loop_
_entity.id
_entity.type
_entity.pdbx_description
1 polymer ?
#
loop_
_entity_poly.entity_id
_entity_poly.type
_entity_poly.pdbx_seq_one_letter_code
_entity_poly.pdbx_strand_id
1 'polypeptide(L)'
;MDPDEDAKNKSYRPIPAKRISVSQTRLLRWAIVPVCLHLSSLYSAQTLYASAVFAFLALLYNEFAAHRRHWIIRNVMNALALAAFEVGATLIAGADPTRLDGIALCSVLASTGIFATTIHAQDFQDVDGDRAIGRRTVPIVFGPAARWTVIVPLVLWSVGLSVLWGLSIAVSAVVTTLAVYVGVLYLRARTAHEYQVAYFWYN
;
A
#
# COMPACT_ATOMS: atom_id res chain seq x y z
N MET A 1 -13.83 -10.28 -4.38
CA MET A 1 -13.57 -10.98 -3.11
C MET A 1 -13.59 -12.47 -3.39
N ASP A 2 -12.63 -13.21 -2.84
CA ASP A 2 -12.50 -14.66 -3.02
C ASP A 2 -12.42 -15.31 -1.62
N PRO A 3 -13.56 -15.58 -0.97
CA PRO A 3 -13.60 -16.06 0.41
C PRO A 3 -12.90 -17.42 0.59
N ASP A 4 -12.89 -18.24 -0.45
CA ASP A 4 -12.28 -19.58 -0.44
C ASP A 4 -10.75 -19.51 -0.54
N GLU A 5 -10.22 -18.54 -1.32
CA GLU A 5 -8.81 -18.17 -1.31
C GLU A 5 -8.37 -17.70 0.09
N ASP A 6 -9.12 -16.76 0.65
CA ASP A 6 -8.83 -16.19 1.96
C ASP A 6 -8.94 -17.21 3.09
N ALA A 7 -9.83 -18.19 3.00
CA ALA A 7 -9.96 -19.25 3.99
C ALA A 7 -8.72 -20.15 4.05
N LYS A 8 -8.04 -20.36 2.91
CA LYS A 8 -6.81 -21.15 2.84
C LYS A 8 -5.60 -20.37 3.35
N ASN A 9 -5.47 -19.10 2.97
CA ASN A 9 -4.28 -18.30 3.29
C ASN A 9 -4.37 -17.56 4.63
N LYS A 10 -5.56 -17.05 4.98
CA LYS A 10 -5.78 -16.10 6.08
C LYS A 10 -7.10 -16.40 6.79
N SER A 11 -7.22 -17.63 7.31
CA SER A 11 -8.43 -18.16 7.98
C SER A 11 -8.93 -17.32 9.16
N TYR A 12 -8.06 -16.50 9.77
CA TYR A 12 -8.39 -15.58 10.85
C TYR A 12 -9.20 -14.35 10.40
N ARG A 13 -9.30 -14.06 9.09
CA ARG A 13 -10.04 -12.91 8.56
C ARG A 13 -11.54 -13.02 8.90
N PRO A 14 -12.26 -11.89 9.06
CA PRO A 14 -13.65 -11.90 9.53
C PRO A 14 -14.63 -12.77 8.71
N ILE A 15 -14.49 -12.80 7.38
CA ILE A 15 -15.37 -13.59 6.50
C ILE A 15 -15.08 -15.10 6.63
N PRO A 16 -13.83 -15.60 6.40
CA PRO A 16 -13.51 -17.02 6.65
C PRO A 16 -13.79 -17.50 8.07
N ALA A 17 -13.54 -16.65 9.07
CA ALA A 17 -13.82 -16.94 10.48
C ALA A 17 -15.32 -16.86 10.84
N LYS A 18 -16.20 -16.59 9.87
CA LYS A 18 -17.66 -16.48 10.03
C LYS A 18 -18.09 -15.43 11.07
N ARG A 19 -17.26 -14.42 11.33
CA ARG A 19 -17.56 -13.30 12.25
C ARG A 19 -18.52 -12.29 11.63
N ILE A 20 -18.58 -12.23 10.30
CA ILE A 20 -19.51 -11.39 9.53
C ILE A 20 -19.90 -12.12 8.25
N SER A 21 -21.16 -12.00 7.83
CA SER A 21 -21.61 -12.63 6.59
C SER A 21 -21.14 -11.85 5.35
N VAL A 22 -21.08 -12.52 4.20
CA VAL A 22 -20.75 -11.87 2.91
C VAL A 22 -21.79 -10.81 2.55
N SER A 23 -23.08 -11.06 2.83
CA SER A 23 -24.16 -10.11 2.57
C SER A 23 -24.05 -8.86 3.44
N GLN A 24 -23.78 -9.01 4.74
CA GLN A 24 -23.51 -7.89 5.65
C GLN A 24 -22.29 -7.10 5.22
N THR A 25 -21.22 -7.78 4.79
CA THR A 25 -20.00 -7.10 4.33
C THR A 25 -20.23 -6.31 3.05
N ARG A 26 -21.01 -6.85 2.10
CA ARG A 26 -21.39 -6.12 0.87
C ARG A 26 -22.22 -4.89 1.19
N LEU A 27 -23.21 -5.01 2.08
CA LEU A 27 -24.00 -3.88 2.53
C LEU A 27 -23.11 -2.79 3.15
N LEU A 28 -22.24 -3.18 4.09
CA LEU A 28 -21.31 -2.25 4.75
C LEU A 28 -20.38 -1.56 3.75
N ARG A 29 -19.78 -2.32 2.82
CA ARG A 29 -18.89 -1.80 1.76
C ARG A 29 -19.57 -0.74 0.90
N TRP A 30 -20.83 -0.96 0.53
CA TRP A 30 -21.55 -0.01 -0.32
C TRP A 30 -22.18 1.14 0.47
N ALA A 31 -22.52 0.94 1.74
CA ALA A 31 -23.05 1.98 2.61
C ALA A 31 -21.96 2.97 3.07
N ILE A 32 -20.73 2.49 3.31
CA ILE A 32 -19.66 3.37 3.83
C ILE A 32 -19.16 4.38 2.79
N VAL A 33 -19.15 4.02 1.50
CA VAL A 33 -18.68 4.91 0.42
C VAL A 33 -19.46 6.23 0.35
N PRO A 34 -20.81 6.25 0.23
CA PRO A 34 -21.57 7.50 0.19
C PRO A 34 -21.46 8.28 1.50
N VAL A 35 -21.33 7.61 2.65
CA VAL A 35 -21.09 8.28 3.94
C VAL A 35 -19.74 9.00 3.93
N CYS A 36 -18.66 8.34 3.50
CA CYS A 36 -17.34 8.95 3.39
C CYS A 36 -17.31 10.11 2.38
N LEU A 37 -17.99 9.97 1.24
CA LEU A 37 -18.10 11.05 0.25
C LEU A 37 -18.89 12.24 0.81
N HIS A 38 -19.98 11.98 1.53
CA HIS A 38 -20.75 13.03 2.18
C HIS A 38 -19.90 13.77 3.22
N LEU A 39 -19.22 13.05 4.12
CA LEU A 39 -18.31 13.67 5.09
C LEU A 39 -17.19 14.47 4.42
N SER A 40 -16.63 13.96 3.32
CA SER A 40 -15.61 14.68 2.54
C SER A 40 -16.17 15.98 1.93
N SER A 41 -17.43 15.97 1.48
CA SER A 41 -18.10 17.14 0.90
C SER A 41 -18.39 18.23 1.94
N LEU A 42 -18.54 17.87 3.21
CA LEU A 42 -18.72 18.84 4.30
C LEU A 42 -17.42 19.60 4.61
N TYR A 43 -16.27 19.08 4.19
CA TYR A 43 -14.97 19.68 4.46
C TYR A 43 -14.52 20.59 3.31
N SER A 44 -14.34 20.05 2.10
CA SER A 44 -14.04 20.85 0.90
C SER A 44 -14.30 20.07 -0.39
N ALA A 45 -14.46 20.80 -1.51
CA ALA A 45 -14.60 20.20 -2.83
C ALA A 45 -13.36 19.35 -3.21
N GLN A 46 -12.16 19.81 -2.84
CA GLN A 46 -10.90 19.12 -3.12
C GLN A 46 -10.80 17.80 -2.35
N THR A 47 -11.22 17.78 -1.08
CA THR A 47 -11.29 16.56 -0.27
C THR A 47 -12.31 15.59 -0.85
N LEU A 48 -13.47 16.10 -1.29
CA LEU A 48 -14.46 15.28 -2.01
C LEU A 48 -13.87 14.67 -3.29
N TYR A 49 -13.14 15.45 -4.10
CA TYR A 49 -12.52 14.94 -5.32
C TYR A 49 -11.47 13.86 -5.03
N ALA A 50 -10.62 14.08 -4.02
CA ALA A 50 -9.64 13.08 -3.58
C ALA A 50 -10.31 11.77 -3.13
N SER A 51 -11.35 11.86 -2.29
CA SER A 51 -12.15 10.71 -1.85
C SER A 51 -12.88 10.02 -3.00
N ALA A 52 -13.40 10.78 -3.97
CA ALA A 52 -14.07 10.23 -5.15
C ALA A 52 -13.09 9.47 -6.05
N VAL A 53 -11.88 10.02 -6.28
CA VAL A 53 -10.82 9.33 -7.02
C VAL A 53 -10.40 8.05 -6.28
N PHE A 54 -10.22 8.09 -4.97
CA PHE A 54 -9.92 6.91 -4.17
C PHE A 54 -11.00 5.83 -4.31
N ALA A 55 -12.27 6.20 -4.15
CA ALA A 55 -13.40 5.30 -4.30
C ALA A 55 -13.46 4.70 -5.71
N PHE A 56 -13.25 5.52 -6.75
CA PHE A 56 -13.21 5.08 -8.14
C PHE A 56 -12.08 4.09 -8.39
N LEU A 57 -10.86 4.37 -7.91
CA LEU A 57 -9.72 3.46 -8.03
C LEU A 57 -9.97 2.15 -7.26
N ALA A 58 -10.60 2.20 -6.09
CA ALA A 58 -10.99 1.01 -5.34
C ALA A 58 -12.04 0.17 -6.08
N LEU A 59 -12.97 0.79 -6.81
CA LEU A 59 -13.92 0.11 -7.70
C LEU A 59 -13.20 -0.55 -8.87
N LEU A 60 -12.32 0.18 -9.56
CA LEU A 60 -11.54 -0.36 -10.67
C LEU A 60 -10.63 -1.51 -10.22
N TYR A 61 -10.04 -1.40 -9.03
CA TYR A 61 -9.20 -2.44 -8.45
C TYR A 61 -10.00 -3.72 -8.19
N ASN A 62 -11.15 -3.60 -7.52
CA ASN A 62 -11.91 -4.74 -7.02
C ASN A 62 -12.94 -5.29 -8.02
N GLU A 63 -13.82 -4.45 -8.55
CA GLU A 63 -14.98 -4.86 -9.35
C GLU A 63 -14.60 -5.15 -10.81
N PHE A 64 -13.69 -4.35 -11.36
CA PHE A 64 -13.14 -4.59 -12.71
C PHE A 64 -11.92 -5.51 -12.72
N ALA A 65 -11.66 -6.17 -11.59
CA ALA A 65 -10.60 -7.15 -11.41
C ALA A 65 -9.20 -6.68 -11.85
N ALA A 66 -8.92 -5.37 -11.79
CA ALA A 66 -7.59 -4.86 -12.17
C ALA A 66 -6.47 -5.43 -11.28
N HIS A 67 -6.80 -5.79 -10.04
CA HIS A 67 -5.89 -6.53 -9.14
C HIS A 67 -5.45 -7.90 -9.65
N ARG A 68 -6.24 -8.55 -10.52
CA ARG A 68 -5.93 -9.87 -11.12
C ARG A 68 -5.15 -9.76 -12.42
N ARG A 69 -4.96 -8.55 -12.94
CA ARG A 69 -4.20 -8.31 -14.17
C ARG A 69 -2.69 -8.37 -13.88
N HIS A 70 -1.88 -7.77 -14.75
CA HIS A 70 -0.45 -7.71 -14.58
C HIS A 70 -0.04 -7.02 -13.26
N TRP A 71 1.01 -7.52 -12.61
CA TRP A 71 1.49 -7.00 -11.32
C TRP A 71 1.80 -5.49 -11.36
N ILE A 72 2.27 -4.98 -12.51
CA ILE A 72 2.48 -3.54 -12.74
C ILE A 72 1.19 -2.74 -12.55
N ILE A 73 0.09 -3.19 -13.16
CA ILE A 73 -1.21 -2.50 -13.09
C ILE A 73 -1.67 -2.47 -11.63
N ARG A 74 -1.56 -3.61 -10.93
CA ARG A 74 -1.92 -3.71 -9.52
C ARG A 74 -1.12 -2.74 -8.65
N ASN A 75 0.20 -2.68 -8.84
CA ASN A 75 1.08 -1.79 -8.06
C ASN A 75 0.80 -0.31 -8.35
N VAL A 76 0.67 0.07 -9.62
CA VAL A 76 0.34 1.44 -10.03
C VAL A 76 -1.01 1.87 -9.46
N MET A 77 -2.01 0.99 -9.53
CA MET A 77 -3.33 1.29 -8.96
C MET A 77 -3.30 1.47 -7.45
N ASN A 78 -2.56 0.63 -6.72
CA ASN A 78 -2.40 0.79 -5.28
C ASN A 78 -1.68 2.10 -4.93
N ALA A 79 -0.62 2.45 -5.66
CA ALA A 79 0.11 3.70 -5.46
C ALA A 79 -0.78 4.93 -5.72
N LEU A 80 -1.56 4.92 -6.81
CA LEU A 80 -2.50 6.01 -7.12
C LEU A 80 -3.63 6.13 -6.10
N ALA A 81 -4.14 5.00 -5.60
CA ALA A 81 -5.16 5.00 -4.57
C ALA A 81 -4.60 5.60 -3.26
N LEU A 82 -3.42 5.16 -2.83
CA LEU A 82 -2.75 5.74 -1.66
C LEU A 82 -2.44 7.22 -1.85
N ALA A 83 -1.99 7.64 -3.03
CA ALA A 83 -1.80 9.05 -3.35
C ALA A 83 -3.10 9.86 -3.18
N ALA A 84 -4.22 9.38 -3.72
CA ALA A 84 -5.52 10.04 -3.55
C ALA A 84 -5.95 10.11 -2.09
N PHE A 85 -5.71 9.05 -1.31
CA PHE A 85 -5.98 9.04 0.12
C PHE A 85 -5.11 10.06 0.88
N GLU A 86 -3.81 10.13 0.59
CA GLU A 86 -2.90 11.08 1.22
C GLU A 86 -3.19 12.52 0.85
N VAL A 87 -3.58 12.80 -0.39
CA VAL A 87 -4.06 14.14 -0.79
C VAL A 87 -5.25 14.54 0.09
N GLY A 88 -6.25 13.67 0.23
CA GLY A 88 -7.42 13.94 1.07
C GLY A 88 -7.04 14.16 2.54
N ALA A 89 -6.18 13.30 3.10
CA ALA A 89 -5.72 13.43 4.48
C ALA A 89 -4.91 14.71 4.72
N THR A 90 -4.06 15.08 3.76
CA THR A 90 -3.21 16.27 3.87
C THR A 90 -4.02 17.56 3.71
N LEU A 91 -5.04 17.57 2.86
CA LEU A 91 -6.01 18.68 2.78
C LEU A 91 -6.76 18.88 4.09
N ILE A 92 -7.10 17.78 4.78
CA ILE A 92 -7.78 17.83 6.09
C ILE A 92 -6.85 18.32 7.20
N ALA A 93 -5.59 17.88 7.19
CA ALA A 93 -4.59 18.26 8.18
C ALA A 93 -4.01 19.67 7.96
N GLY A 94 -4.08 20.17 6.73
CA GLY A 94 -3.52 21.46 6.32
C GLY A 94 -4.33 22.66 6.84
N ALA A 95 -3.70 23.84 6.79
CA ALA A 95 -4.35 25.10 7.16
C ALA A 95 -5.35 25.60 6.10
N ASP A 96 -5.14 25.23 4.83
CA ASP A 96 -6.05 25.56 3.72
C ASP A 96 -6.64 24.27 3.13
N PRO A 97 -7.96 24.06 3.25
CA PRO A 97 -8.61 22.83 2.79
C PRO A 97 -8.77 22.77 1.25
N THR A 98 -8.34 23.81 0.53
CA THR A 98 -8.51 23.94 -0.92
C THR A 98 -7.22 23.80 -1.72
N ARG A 99 -6.06 23.85 -1.06
CA ARG A 99 -4.76 23.75 -1.73
C ARG A 99 -3.74 23.00 -0.88
N LEU A 100 -2.92 22.21 -1.55
CA LEU A 100 -1.68 21.69 -0.96
C LEU A 100 -0.60 22.75 -1.15
N ASP A 101 0.11 23.08 -0.07
CA ASP A 101 1.34 23.87 -0.19
C ASP A 101 2.45 23.03 -0.86
N GLY A 102 3.57 23.68 -1.18
CA GLY A 102 4.68 23.01 -1.87
C GLY A 102 5.28 21.85 -1.07
N ILE A 103 5.28 21.95 0.26
CA ILE A 103 5.81 20.93 1.17
C ILE A 103 4.87 19.73 1.19
N ALA A 104 3.58 19.95 1.38
CA ALA A 104 2.53 18.94 1.34
C ALA A 104 2.52 18.20 0.00
N LEU A 105 2.59 18.93 -1.11
CA LEU A 105 2.67 18.32 -2.43
C LEU A 105 3.94 17.47 -2.59
N CYS A 106 5.09 17.98 -2.14
CA CYS A 106 6.35 17.22 -2.17
C CYS A 106 6.27 15.94 -1.33
N SER A 107 5.68 16.02 -0.14
CA SER A 107 5.46 14.87 0.75
C SER A 107 4.56 13.81 0.13
N VAL A 108 3.44 14.21 -0.47
CA VAL A 108 2.52 13.27 -1.16
C VAL A 108 3.21 12.61 -2.35
N LEU A 109 3.96 13.38 -3.16
CA LEU A 109 4.70 12.82 -4.31
C LEU A 109 5.80 11.86 -3.87
N ALA A 110 6.54 12.20 -2.81
CA ALA A 110 7.55 11.34 -2.23
C ALA A 110 6.94 10.03 -1.72
N SER A 111 5.86 10.10 -0.93
CA SER A 111 5.18 8.92 -0.40
C SER A 111 4.56 8.06 -1.51
N THR A 112 3.96 8.69 -2.52
CA THR A 112 3.47 7.99 -3.73
C THR A 112 4.61 7.23 -4.43
N GLY A 113 5.79 7.85 -4.53
CA GLY A 113 6.98 7.22 -5.10
C GLY A 113 7.49 6.04 -4.27
N ILE A 114 7.46 6.16 -2.94
CA ILE A 114 7.77 5.06 -2.02
C ILE A 114 6.81 3.90 -2.31
N PHE A 115 5.49 4.12 -2.19
CA PHE A 115 4.51 3.06 -2.44
C PHE A 115 4.65 2.46 -3.84
N ALA A 116 4.79 3.26 -4.89
CA ALA A 116 4.96 2.76 -6.26
C ALA A 116 6.15 1.79 -6.40
N THR A 117 7.20 1.98 -5.60
CA THR A 117 8.44 1.21 -5.65
C THR A 117 8.57 0.15 -4.56
N THR A 118 7.74 0.15 -3.52
CA THR A 118 7.87 -0.79 -2.38
C THR A 118 6.58 -1.56 -2.07
N ILE A 119 5.43 -1.21 -2.64
CA ILE A 119 4.13 -1.84 -2.32
C ILE A 119 4.13 -3.36 -2.59
N HIS A 120 4.96 -3.85 -3.51
CA HIS A 120 5.11 -5.29 -3.79
C HIS A 120 5.90 -6.05 -2.71
N ALA A 121 6.50 -5.37 -1.74
CA ALA A 121 7.15 -6.02 -0.60
C ALA A 121 6.17 -6.89 0.20
N GLN A 122 4.88 -6.53 0.19
CA GLN A 122 3.82 -7.32 0.82
C GLN A 122 3.59 -8.67 0.13
N ASP A 123 3.87 -8.78 -1.18
CA ASP A 123 3.62 -10.02 -1.95
C ASP A 123 4.54 -11.16 -1.52
N PHE A 124 5.68 -10.87 -0.89
CA PHE A 124 6.66 -11.87 -0.48
C PHE A 124 6.13 -12.85 0.56
N GLN A 125 5.24 -12.38 1.46
CA GLN A 125 4.63 -13.24 2.47
C GLN A 125 3.53 -14.14 1.90
N ASP A 126 2.98 -13.76 0.74
CA ASP A 126 1.85 -14.43 0.09
C ASP A 126 2.31 -15.26 -1.13
N VAL A 127 3.62 -15.46 -1.34
CA VAL A 127 4.21 -16.14 -2.51
C VAL A 127 3.62 -17.52 -2.77
N ASP A 128 3.50 -18.35 -1.73
CA ASP A 128 3.01 -19.72 -1.88
C ASP A 128 1.52 -19.74 -2.24
N GLY A 129 0.73 -18.87 -1.60
CA GLY A 129 -0.69 -18.69 -1.88
C GLY A 129 -0.93 -18.16 -3.29
N ASP A 130 -0.19 -17.13 -3.70
CA ASP A 130 -0.25 -16.53 -5.04
C ASP A 130 0.17 -17.54 -6.12
N ARG A 131 1.19 -18.38 -5.86
CA ARG A 131 1.62 -19.44 -6.77
C ARG A 131 0.53 -20.51 -6.95
N ALA A 132 -0.13 -20.92 -5.86
CA ALA A 132 -1.17 -21.95 -5.90
C ALA A 132 -2.39 -21.55 -6.75
N ILE A 133 -2.67 -20.24 -6.87
CA ILE A 133 -3.77 -19.70 -7.68
C ILE A 133 -3.30 -19.13 -9.03
N GLY A 134 -2.02 -19.33 -9.40
CA GLY A 134 -1.47 -18.92 -10.69
C GLY A 134 -1.23 -17.42 -10.87
N ARG A 135 -1.13 -16.63 -9.79
CA ARG A 135 -0.77 -15.21 -9.87
C ARG A 135 0.70 -15.04 -10.24
N ARG A 136 0.98 -13.99 -11.02
CA ARG A 136 2.33 -13.59 -11.43
C ARG A 136 2.77 -12.33 -10.70
N THR A 137 3.10 -12.45 -9.41
CA THR A 137 3.62 -11.34 -8.60
C THR A 137 5.13 -11.16 -8.78
N VAL A 138 5.67 -10.02 -8.36
CA VAL A 138 7.12 -9.70 -8.45
C VAL A 138 8.01 -10.84 -7.92
N PRO A 139 7.80 -11.40 -6.71
CA PRO A 139 8.61 -12.51 -6.21
C PRO A 139 8.49 -13.79 -7.04
N ILE A 140 7.38 -14.02 -7.74
CA ILE A 140 7.19 -15.19 -8.61
C ILE A 140 7.86 -14.98 -9.96
N VAL A 141 7.75 -13.77 -10.54
CA VAL A 141 8.30 -13.45 -11.87
C VAL A 141 9.82 -13.29 -11.86
N PHE A 142 10.36 -12.58 -10.87
CA PHE A 142 11.80 -12.29 -10.77
C PHE A 142 12.56 -13.27 -9.88
N GLY A 143 11.86 -14.18 -9.19
CA GLY A 143 12.46 -15.19 -8.34
C GLY A 143 13.39 -14.58 -7.28
N PRO A 144 14.61 -15.10 -7.08
CA PRO A 144 15.56 -14.56 -6.11
C PRO A 144 15.93 -13.09 -6.32
N ALA A 145 15.90 -12.60 -7.57
CA ALA A 145 16.24 -11.22 -7.89
C ALA A 145 15.18 -10.22 -7.38
N ALA A 146 13.95 -10.67 -7.11
CA ALA A 146 12.90 -9.81 -6.58
C ALA A 146 13.29 -9.13 -5.26
N ARG A 147 14.16 -9.74 -4.45
CA ARG A 147 14.58 -9.16 -3.16
C ARG A 147 15.33 -7.84 -3.34
N TRP A 148 16.05 -7.71 -4.45
CA TRP A 148 16.75 -6.49 -4.81
C TRP A 148 15.80 -5.34 -5.12
N THR A 149 14.59 -5.64 -5.61
CA THR A 149 13.57 -4.63 -5.91
C THR A 149 12.92 -4.04 -4.65
N VAL A 150 13.20 -4.58 -3.46
CA VAL A 150 12.76 -4.03 -2.18
C VAL A 150 13.88 -3.25 -1.50
N ILE A 151 15.07 -3.84 -1.37
CA ILE A 151 16.21 -3.20 -0.69
C ILE A 151 16.68 -1.92 -1.39
N VAL A 152 16.75 -1.91 -2.72
CA VAL A 152 17.27 -0.77 -3.48
C VAL A 152 16.37 0.46 -3.27
N PRO A 153 15.05 0.41 -3.52
CA PRO A 153 14.17 1.54 -3.24
C PRO A 153 14.17 1.94 -1.76
N LEU A 154 14.18 0.99 -0.81
CA LEU A 154 14.18 1.31 0.63
C LEU A 154 15.37 2.17 1.04
N VAL A 155 16.58 1.78 0.63
CA VAL A 155 17.81 2.54 0.95
C VAL A 155 17.81 3.88 0.21
N LEU A 156 17.45 3.89 -1.08
CA LEU A 156 17.40 5.11 -1.88
C LEU A 156 16.43 6.13 -1.30
N TRP A 157 15.21 5.73 -0.93
CA TRP A 157 14.25 6.63 -0.31
C TRP A 157 14.71 7.09 1.08
N SER A 158 15.31 6.22 1.88
CA SER A 158 15.79 6.60 3.22
C SER A 158 16.88 7.68 3.17
N VAL A 159 17.84 7.53 2.26
CA VAL A 159 18.89 8.54 2.04
C VAL A 159 18.32 9.77 1.34
N GLY A 160 17.53 9.58 0.29
CA GLY A 160 16.94 10.66 -0.50
C GLY A 160 16.05 11.58 0.33
N LEU A 161 15.17 11.03 1.17
CA LEU A 161 14.32 11.79 2.08
C LEU A 161 15.13 12.47 3.18
N SER A 162 16.18 11.81 3.68
CA SER A 162 17.08 12.42 4.65
C SER A 162 17.73 13.70 4.11
N VAL A 163 18.18 13.66 2.87
CA VAL A 163 18.76 14.83 2.19
C VAL A 163 17.69 15.87 1.86
N LEU A 164 16.55 15.44 1.31
CA LEU A 164 15.44 16.31 0.91
C LEU A 164 14.92 17.14 2.09
N TRP A 165 14.79 16.53 3.27
CA TRP A 165 14.26 17.17 4.46
C TRP A 165 15.35 17.74 5.39
N GLY A 166 16.63 17.67 4.99
CA GLY A 166 17.74 18.21 5.78
C GLY A 166 17.85 17.59 7.18
N LEU A 167 17.63 16.28 7.30
CA LEU A 167 17.69 15.58 8.58
C LEU A 167 19.11 15.61 9.16
N SER A 168 19.22 15.60 10.49
CA SER A 168 20.51 15.47 11.16
C SER A 168 21.16 14.12 10.84
N ILE A 169 22.50 14.09 10.82
CA ILE A 169 23.29 12.88 10.53
C ILE A 169 22.86 11.71 11.41
N ALA A 170 22.57 11.95 12.69
CA ALA A 170 22.13 10.93 13.62
C ALA A 170 20.78 10.30 13.20
N VAL A 171 19.79 11.13 12.85
CA VAL A 171 18.47 10.65 12.40
C VAL A 171 18.58 9.93 11.07
N SER A 172 19.34 10.48 10.12
CA SER A 172 19.60 9.84 8.83
C SER A 172 20.27 8.48 8.99
N ALA A 173 21.26 8.37 9.88
CA ALA A 173 21.92 7.10 10.16
C ALA A 173 20.95 6.06 10.73
N VAL A 174 20.06 6.45 11.65
CA VAL A 174 19.05 5.54 12.22
C VAL A 174 18.07 5.05 11.14
N VAL A 175 17.50 5.95 10.35
CA VAL A 175 16.52 5.61 9.30
C VAL A 175 17.15 4.74 8.21
N THR A 176 18.35 5.09 7.74
CA THR A 176 19.07 4.28 6.75
C THR A 176 19.48 2.93 7.32
N THR A 177 19.89 2.84 8.58
CA THR A 177 20.23 1.56 9.23
C THR A 177 19.01 0.66 9.32
N LEU A 178 17.85 1.20 9.68
CA LEU A 178 16.60 0.44 9.68
C LEU A 178 16.26 -0.07 8.27
N ALA A 179 16.36 0.78 7.25
CA ALA A 179 16.10 0.37 5.86
C ALA A 179 17.04 -0.74 5.38
N VAL A 180 18.33 -0.64 5.71
CA VAL A 180 19.32 -1.70 5.41
C VAL A 180 18.98 -2.98 6.18
N TYR A 181 18.62 -2.87 7.46
CA TYR A 181 18.23 -4.02 8.27
C TYR A 181 17.03 -4.76 7.67
N VAL A 182 15.95 -4.05 7.32
CA VAL A 182 14.79 -4.62 6.64
C VAL A 182 15.20 -5.25 5.31
N GLY A 183 16.02 -4.56 4.51
CA GLY A 183 16.56 -5.10 3.25
C GLY A 183 17.32 -6.41 3.43
N VAL A 184 18.15 -6.53 4.47
CA VAL A 184 18.88 -7.75 4.81
C VAL A 184 17.93 -8.86 5.25
N LEU A 185 16.86 -8.56 5.99
CA LEU A 185 15.82 -9.54 6.33
C LEU A 185 15.19 -10.14 5.06
N TYR A 186 14.81 -9.30 4.09
CA TYR A 186 14.30 -9.77 2.79
C TYR A 186 15.32 -10.58 2.00
N LEU A 187 16.60 -10.21 2.03
CA LEU A 187 17.67 -10.95 1.35
C LEU A 187 17.92 -12.33 1.98
N ARG A 188 17.80 -12.45 3.31
CA ARG A 188 18.04 -13.70 4.05
C ARG A 188 16.83 -14.62 4.05
N ALA A 189 15.62 -14.08 4.03
CA ALA A 189 14.39 -14.85 4.08
C ALA A 189 14.33 -15.93 2.97
N ARG A 190 13.97 -17.14 3.36
CA ARG A 190 13.75 -18.31 2.50
C ARG A 190 12.33 -18.84 2.60
N THR A 191 11.64 -18.53 3.69
CA THR A 191 10.28 -19.00 4.01
C THR A 191 9.29 -17.85 4.02
N ALA A 192 8.01 -18.16 3.80
CA ALA A 192 6.92 -17.19 3.90
C ALA A 192 6.88 -16.51 5.28
N HIS A 193 7.16 -17.25 6.35
CA HIS A 193 7.18 -16.72 7.71
C HIS A 193 8.30 -15.68 7.91
N GLU A 194 9.52 -15.92 7.40
CA GLU A 194 10.59 -14.93 7.48
C GLU A 194 10.25 -13.66 6.69
N TYR A 195 9.54 -13.77 5.57
CA TYR A 195 9.02 -12.61 4.85
C TYR A 195 7.92 -11.87 5.63
N GLN A 196 7.09 -12.58 6.42
CA GLN A 196 6.14 -11.92 7.33
C GLN A 196 6.86 -11.10 8.39
N VAL A 197 7.94 -11.64 8.99
CA VAL A 197 8.77 -10.90 9.95
C VAL A 197 9.44 -9.70 9.29
N ALA A 198 10.01 -9.88 8.09
CA ALA A 198 10.60 -8.78 7.33
C ALA A 198 9.58 -7.68 7.02
N TYR A 199 8.35 -8.08 6.64
CA TYR A 199 7.25 -7.17 6.36
C TYR A 199 6.72 -6.47 7.61
N PHE A 200 6.77 -7.12 8.78
CA PHE A 200 6.42 -6.50 10.06
C PHE A 200 7.39 -5.36 10.42
N TRP A 201 8.69 -5.51 10.16
CA TRP A 201 9.66 -4.43 10.36
C TRP A 201 9.60 -3.33 9.29
N TYR A 202 9.01 -3.63 8.14
CA TYR A 202 8.83 -2.69 7.04
C TYR A 202 7.68 -1.69 7.29
N ASN A 203 6.57 -2.15 7.91
CA ASN A 203 5.39 -1.34 8.24
C ASN A 203 5.53 -0.63 9.58
#